data_AF-A0A974TD52-F1
#
_entry.id   AF-A0A974TD52-F1
#
_cell.length_a   1.000
_cell.length_b   1.000
_cell.length_c   1.000
_cell.angle_alpha   90.00
_cell.angle_beta   90.00
_cell.angle_gamma   90.00
#
_symmetry.space_group_name_H-M   'P 1'
#
loop_
_entity.id
_entity.type
_entity.pdbx_description
1 polymer ?
#
loop_
_entity_poly.entity_id
_entity_poly.type
_entity_poly.pdbx_seq_one_letter_code
_entity_poly.pdbx_strand_id
1 'polypeptide(L)' 'MSDHVYKVVELVGSLTSSIEDAIETAIKRADQTLRNLRWFEVMQTHGQVENWRRLRSG' A
#
# COMPACT_ATOMS: atom_id res chain seq x y z
N MET A 1 -1.86 6.30 34.38
CA MET A 1 -2.28 6.32 32.97
C MET A 1 -1.01 6.05 32.16
N SER A 2 -0.94 4.95 31.42
CA SER A 2 0.22 4.67 30.58
C SER A 2 0.04 5.41 29.27
N ASP A 3 0.81 6.46 29.06
CA ASP A 3 0.82 7.17 27.79
C ASP A 3 1.49 6.28 26.73
N HIS A 4 0.72 5.91 25.72
CA HIS A 4 1.22 5.11 24.61
C HIS A 4 1.62 6.03 23.46
N VAL A 5 2.92 6.06 23.15
CA VAL A 5 3.46 6.77 22.00
C VAL A 5 3.57 5.80 20.84
N TYR A 6 2.99 6.16 19.70
CA TYR A 6 3.05 5.36 18.47
C TYR A 6 3.80 6.12 17.38
N LYS A 7 4.58 5.38 16.59
CA LYS A 7 5.20 5.90 15.37
C LYS A 7 4.27 5.59 14.20
N VAL A 8 3.85 6.61 13.49
CA VAL A 8 3.15 6.48 12.20
C VAL A 8 4.18 6.55 11.08
N VAL A 9 4.05 5.68 10.09
CA VAL A 9 4.87 5.67 8.87
C VAL A 9 3.96 5.47 7.66
N GLU A 10 4.30 6.11 6.55
CA GLU A 10 3.60 5.92 5.27
C GLU A 10 4.36 4.88 4.43
N LEU A 11 3.61 3.97 3.82
CA LEU A 11 4.12 2.90 2.97
C LEU A 11 3.39 2.93 1.63
N VAL A 12 4.12 2.70 0.54
CA VAL A 12 3.55 2.52 -0.79
C VAL A 12 3.87 1.12 -1.28
N GLY A 13 2.83 0.31 -1.45
CA GLY A 13 2.90 -1.01 -2.08
C GLY A 13 2.40 -0.93 -3.51
N SER A 14 3.00 -1.71 -4.41
CA SER A 14 2.56 -1.81 -5.80
C SER A 14 2.61 -3.26 -6.24
N LEU A 15 1.54 -3.74 -6.87
CA LEU A 15 1.47 -5.05 -7.49
C LEU A 15 0.51 -5.02 -8.69
N THR A 16 0.78 -5.88 -9.66
CA THR A 16 -0.01 -5.99 -10.90
C THR A 16 -1.25 -6.88 -10.73
N SER A 17 -1.33 -7.66 -9.66
CA SER A 17 -2.39 -8.64 -9.42
C SER A 17 -3.59 -8.06 -8.69
N SER A 18 -3.39 -7.50 -7.49
CA SER A 18 -4.47 -6.99 -6.64
C SER A 18 -3.99 -5.93 -5.65
N ILE A 19 -4.95 -5.21 -5.05
CA ILE A 19 -4.69 -4.23 -3.99
C ILE A 19 -4.28 -4.94 -2.69
N GLU A 20 -4.92 -6.07 -2.40
CA GLU A 20 -4.66 -6.89 -1.22
C GLU A 20 -3.20 -7.38 -1.21
N ASP A 21 -2.72 -7.88 -2.35
CA ASP A 21 -1.32 -8.32 -2.49
C ASP A 21 -0.36 -7.13 -2.29
N ALA A 22 -0.71 -5.95 -2.80
CA ALA A 22 0.09 -4.73 -2.66
C ALA A 22 0.23 -4.31 -1.19
N ILE A 23 -0.86 -4.37 -0.44
CA ILE A 23 -0.89 -4.08 1.00
C ILE A 23 -0.06 -5.13 1.76
N GLU A 24 -0.28 -6.42 1.51
CA GLU A 24 0.44 -7.49 2.21
C GLU A 24 1.96 -7.38 1.97
N THR A 25 2.36 -7.08 0.73
CA THR A 25 3.78 -6.91 0.37
C THR A 25 4.40 -5.70 1.08
N ALA A 26 3.69 -4.58 1.16
CA ALA A 26 4.16 -3.39 1.87
C ALA A 26 4.36 -3.66 3.36
N ILE A 27 3.39 -4.33 4.01
CA ILE A 27 3.46 -4.70 5.43
C ILE A 27 4.61 -5.69 5.68
N LYS A 28 4.74 -6.75 4.86
CA LYS A 28 5.84 -7.72 4.95
C LYS A 28 7.20 -7.03 4.85
N ARG A 29 7.35 -6.07 3.93
CA ARG A 29 8.60 -5.32 3.79
C ARG A 29 8.89 -4.46 5.01
N ALA A 30 7.87 -3.81 5.57
CA ALA A 30 7.99 -2.99 6.76
C ALA A 30 8.39 -3.82 7.99
N ASP A 31 7.78 -5.00 8.20
CA ASP A 31 8.01 -5.89 9.36
C ASP A 31 9.47 -6.36 9.48
N GLN A 32 10.20 -6.40 8.37
CA GLN A 32 11.64 -6.71 8.37
C GLN A 32 12.47 -5.69 9.16
N THR A 33 11.99 -4.45 9.30
CA THR A 33 12.74 -3.33 9.91
C THR A 33 12.00 -2.64 11.06
N LEU A 34 10.66 -2.67 11.03
CA LEU A 34 9.81 -2.06 12.04
C LEU A 34 9.25 -3.14 12.95
N ARG A 35 9.47 -2.98 14.26
CA ARG A 35 8.93 -3.90 15.28
C ARG A 35 7.58 -3.38 15.78
N ASN A 36 6.73 -4.30 16.21
CA ASN A 36 5.43 -3.99 16.83
C ASN A 36 4.47 -3.23 15.90
N LEU A 37 4.41 -3.61 14.62
CA LEU A 37 3.32 -3.18 13.74
C LEU A 37 1.98 -3.68 14.32
N ARG A 38 0.98 -2.79 14.41
CA ARG A 38 -0.26 -3.06 15.18
C ARG A 38 -1.52 -2.92 14.33
N TRP A 39 -1.57 -1.91 13.48
CA TRP A 39 -2.64 -1.67 12.52
C TRP A 39 -2.08 -0.97 11.29
N PHE A 40 -2.88 -0.94 10.23
CA PHE A 40 -2.60 -0.15 9.03
C PHE A 40 -3.90 0.52 8.59
N GLU A 41 -3.79 1.58 7.80
CA GLU A 41 -4.90 2.30 7.20
C GLU A 41 -4.56 2.54 5.72
N VAL A 42 -5.53 2.28 4.83
CA VAL A 42 -5.37 2.58 3.41
C VAL A 42 -5.76 4.03 3.17
N MET A 43 -4.77 4.90 2.95
CA MET A 43 -5.02 6.32 2.71
C MET A 43 -5.43 6.62 1.27
N GLN A 44 -4.80 5.93 0.31
CA GLN A 44 -5.04 6.14 -1.12
C GLN A 44 -4.87 4.84 -1.89
N THR A 45 -5.61 4.73 -3.00
CA THR A 45 -5.47 3.62 -3.96
C THR A 45 -5.24 4.23 -5.34
N HIS A 46 -4.10 3.90 -5.94
CA HIS A 46 -3.72 4.37 -7.27
C HIS A 46 -3.64 3.18 -8.22
N GLY A 47 -4.10 3.37 -9.46
CA GLY A 47 -4.01 2.36 -10.52
C GLY A 47 -3.36 2.95 -11.77
N GLN A 48 -2.39 2.24 -12.34
CA GLN A 48 -1.80 2.61 -13.62
C GLN A 48 -2.68 2.09 -14.75
N VAL A 49 -3.16 2.99 -15.62
CA VAL A 49 -3.93 2.63 -16.81
C VAL A 49 -3.03 2.75 -18.03
N GLU A 50 -2.68 1.62 -18.63
CA GLU A 50 -2.00 1.57 -19.92
C GLU A 50 -2.99 1.42 -21.07
N ASN A 51 -2.76 2.13 -22.19
CA ASN A 51 -3.56 2.01 -23.42
C ASN A 51 -5.07 2.30 -23.31
N TRP A 52 -5.48 3.29 -22.50
CA TRP A 52 -6.91 3.64 -22.34
C TRP A 52 -7.64 4.06 -23.63
N ARG A 53 -6.91 4.34 -24.71
CA ARG A 53 -7.42 5.03 -25.91
C ARG A 53 -7.15 4.35 -27.25
N ARG A 54 -7.22 3.02 -27.33
CA ARG A 54 -6.99 2.30 -28.62
C ARG A 54 -8.23 1.93 -29.44
N LEU A 55 -9.35 2.66 -29.33
CA LEU A 55 -10.54 2.42 -30.16
C LEU A 55 -11.21 3.69 -30.71
N ARG A 56 -10.44 4.70 -31.12
CA ARG A 56 -10.95 5.79 -31.97
C ARG A 56 -10.01 6.10 -33.12
N SER A 57 -9.98 5.21 -34.09
CA SER A 57 -9.39 5.47 -35.40
C SER A 57 -9.94 4.46 -36.40
N GLY A 58 -10.74 4.96 -37.36
CA GLY A 58 -11.19 4.24 -38.56
C GLY A 58 -12.67 3.92 -38.55
#